data_AF-A0A2E2PHW2-F1
#
_entry.id   AF-A0A2E2PHW2-F1
#
_cell.length_a   1.000
_cell.length_b   1.000
_cell.length_c   1.000
_cell.angle_alpha   90.00
_cell.angle_beta   90.00
_cell.angle_gamma   90.00
#
_symmetry.space_group_name_H-M   'P 1'
#
loop_
_entity.id
_entity.type
_entity.pdbx_description
1 polymer ?
#
loop_
_entity_poly.entity_id
_entity_poly.type
_entity_poly.pdbx_seq_one_letter_code
_entity_poly.pdbx_strand_id
1 'polypeptide(L)'
;MMSEKKSEVEEVNPVWARFCQVQIDGWLEWVTSIHVNSYLEMADRFIGLNPYYVPNTEEDRTPLFDQLMINDEFLSSLSDVGLSVWANSNFRDFLVALRPYGRVDKQLQYVVDFFDSQVAWFSRVYQFVRASAIKGLREQGRQI
;
A
#
# COMPACT_ATOMS: atom_id res chain seq x y z
N MET A 1 -18.58 -13.11 -34.31
CA MET A 1 -19.22 -12.48 -33.12
C MET A 1 -18.14 -12.30 -32.08
N MET A 2 -17.50 -11.13 -32.06
CA MET A 2 -16.42 -10.82 -31.13
C MET A 2 -17.05 -10.53 -29.76
N SER A 3 -16.69 -11.32 -28.75
CA SER A 3 -17.12 -11.10 -27.37
C SER A 3 -16.43 -9.83 -26.86
N GLU A 4 -17.23 -8.79 -26.62
CA GLU A 4 -16.79 -7.60 -25.89
C GLU A 4 -16.40 -8.03 -24.46
N LYS A 5 -15.10 -8.06 -24.18
CA LYS A 5 -14.62 -8.05 -22.79
C LYS A 5 -15.05 -6.70 -22.20
N LYS A 6 -16.14 -6.68 -21.42
CA LYS A 6 -16.38 -5.63 -20.43
C LYS A 6 -15.11 -5.54 -19.58
N SER A 7 -14.40 -4.42 -19.62
CA SER A 7 -13.43 -4.11 -18.59
C SER A 7 -14.22 -4.01 -17.29
N GLU A 8 -14.07 -4.99 -16.40
CA GLU A 8 -14.51 -4.83 -15.02
C GLU A 8 -13.82 -3.56 -14.50
N VAL A 9 -14.61 -2.53 -14.22
CA VAL A 9 -14.12 -1.40 -13.45
C VAL A 9 -13.86 -1.98 -12.07
N GLU A 10 -12.60 -2.24 -11.73
CA GLU A 10 -12.21 -2.73 -10.41
C GLU A 10 -12.82 -1.78 -9.37
N GLU A 11 -13.78 -2.29 -8.60
CA GLU A 11 -14.48 -1.50 -7.60
C GLU A 11 -13.48 -1.12 -6.50
N VAL A 12 -13.29 0.19 -6.31
CA VAL A 12 -12.26 0.69 -5.40
C VAL A 12 -12.68 0.41 -3.96
N ASN A 13 -11.81 -0.29 -3.21
CA ASN A 13 -12.04 -0.52 -1.78
C ASN A 13 -12.17 0.82 -1.04
N PRO A 14 -13.29 1.09 -0.35
CA PRO A 14 -13.57 2.40 0.25
C PRO A 14 -12.60 2.75 1.38
N VAL A 15 -12.04 1.75 2.08
CA VAL A 15 -11.04 1.98 3.11
C VAL A 15 -9.73 2.42 2.49
N TRP A 16 -9.30 1.79 1.40
CA TRP A 16 -8.11 2.21 0.67
C TRP A 16 -8.27 3.55 -0.03
N ALA A 17 -9.45 3.85 -0.57
CA ALA A 17 -9.76 5.16 -1.14
C ALA A 17 -9.58 6.26 -0.07
N ARG A 18 -10.17 6.05 1.12
CA ARG A 18 -10.03 6.98 2.25
C ARG A 18 -8.60 7.05 2.76
N PHE A 19 -7.90 5.92 2.84
CA PHE A 19 -6.49 5.87 3.23
C PHE A 19 -5.64 6.74 2.31
N CYS A 20 -5.74 6.53 0.99
CA CYS A 20 -5.02 7.33 0.00
C CYS A 20 -5.37 8.80 0.14
N GLN A 21 -6.65 9.16 0.29
CA GLN A 21 -7.07 10.55 0.47
C GLN A 21 -6.43 11.22 1.70
N VAL A 22 -6.25 10.49 2.81
CA VAL A 22 -5.63 11.02 4.03
C VAL A 22 -4.12 11.18 3.88
N GLN A 23 -3.45 10.27 3.16
CA GLN A 23 -1.99 10.28 3.04
C GLN A 23 -1.47 11.11 1.85
N ILE A 24 -2.31 11.35 0.83
CA ILE A 24 -1.84 11.80 -0.49
C ILE A 24 -1.07 13.10 -0.45
N ASP A 25 -1.50 14.07 0.36
CA ASP A 25 -0.84 15.37 0.45
C ASP A 25 0.59 15.21 0.98
N GLY A 26 0.78 14.38 2.01
CA GLY A 26 2.10 14.08 2.56
C GLY A 26 2.97 13.27 1.60
N TRP A 27 2.40 12.32 0.86
CA TRP A 27 3.14 11.59 -0.16
C TRP A 27 3.56 12.50 -1.32
N LEU A 28 2.70 13.40 -1.78
CA LEU A 28 3.02 14.34 -2.85
C LEU A 28 4.11 15.33 -2.40
N GLU A 29 4.03 15.87 -1.19
CA GLU A 29 5.08 16.72 -0.62
C GLU A 29 6.42 15.97 -0.58
N TRP A 30 6.44 14.73 -0.08
CA TRP A 30 7.65 13.94 -0.02
C TRP A 30 8.20 13.62 -1.41
N VAL A 31 7.39 13.04 -2.30
CA VAL A 31 7.80 12.61 -3.64
C VAL A 31 8.33 13.79 -4.47
N THR A 32 7.73 14.97 -4.34
CA THR A 32 8.20 16.18 -5.04
C THR A 32 9.47 16.79 -4.45
N SER A 33 9.79 16.48 -3.20
CA SER A 33 11.00 16.96 -2.51
C SER A 33 12.26 16.11 -2.77
N ILE A 34 12.13 14.95 -3.42
CA ILE A 34 13.22 13.99 -3.64
C ILE A 34 13.47 13.69 -5.13
N HIS A 35 14.62 13.09 -5.42
CA HIS A 35 14.87 12.45 -6.71
C HIS A 35 14.26 11.04 -6.75
N VAL A 36 12.97 10.94 -7.06
CA VAL A 36 12.20 9.68 -6.97
C VAL A 36 12.89 8.50 -7.68
N ASN A 37 13.42 8.72 -8.90
CA ASN A 37 14.04 7.66 -9.69
C ASN A 37 15.22 7.00 -8.99
N SER A 38 16.05 7.78 -8.28
CA SER A 38 17.18 7.23 -7.53
C SER A 38 16.72 6.36 -6.37
N TYR A 39 15.62 6.74 -5.70
CA TYR A 39 15.01 5.91 -4.66
C TYR A 39 14.42 4.62 -5.22
N LEU A 40 13.73 4.70 -6.36
CA LEU A 40 13.16 3.53 -7.03
C LEU A 40 14.25 2.56 -7.52
N GLU A 41 15.37 3.06 -8.05
CA GLU A 41 16.51 2.22 -8.45
C GLU A 41 17.14 1.47 -7.27
N MET A 42 17.29 2.14 -6.12
CA MET A 42 17.79 1.49 -4.91
C MET A 42 16.81 0.43 -4.40
N ALA A 43 15.52 0.74 -4.40
CA ALA A 43 14.48 -0.21 -4.02
C ALA A 43 14.46 -1.42 -4.96
N ASP A 44 14.56 -1.22 -6.27
CA ASP A 44 14.60 -2.29 -7.27
C ASP A 44 15.79 -3.24 -7.05
N ARG A 45 16.99 -2.68 -6.81
CA ARG A 45 18.18 -3.48 -6.48
C ARG A 45 17.99 -4.26 -5.19
N PHE A 46 17.40 -3.65 -4.16
CA PHE A 46 17.10 -4.34 -2.90
C PHE A 46 16.14 -5.51 -3.12
N ILE A 47 15.06 -5.30 -3.87
CA ILE A 47 14.07 -6.33 -4.21
C ILE A 47 14.74 -7.47 -5.00
N GLY A 48 15.58 -7.14 -5.99
CA GLY A 48 16.30 -8.13 -6.78
C GLY A 48 17.28 -8.99 -5.96
N LEU A 49 17.93 -8.40 -4.96
CA LEU A 49 18.83 -9.12 -4.04
C LEU A 49 18.06 -9.89 -2.95
N ASN A 50 16.84 -9.45 -2.61
CA ASN A 50 16.04 -10.00 -1.52
C ASN A 50 14.61 -10.39 -1.98
N PRO A 51 14.47 -11.32 -2.94
CA PRO A 51 13.18 -11.66 -3.52
C PRO A 51 12.20 -12.31 -2.52
N TYR A 52 12.72 -12.91 -1.45
CA TYR A 52 11.94 -13.56 -0.38
C TYR A 52 12.01 -12.81 0.95
N TYR A 53 12.33 -11.51 0.92
CA TYR A 53 12.36 -10.69 2.12
C TYR A 53 11.05 -10.82 2.92
N VAL A 54 11.21 -11.01 4.22
CA VAL A 54 10.13 -11.00 5.20
C VAL A 54 10.48 -9.91 6.21
N PRO A 55 9.65 -8.88 6.37
CA PRO A 55 9.96 -7.81 7.31
C PRO A 55 9.92 -8.34 8.74
N ASN A 56 10.93 -8.01 9.54
CA ASN A 56 10.83 -8.15 10.99
C ASN A 56 9.93 -7.03 11.52
N THR A 57 8.64 -7.30 11.73
CA THR A 57 7.67 -6.25 12.12
C THR A 57 7.87 -5.68 13.53
N GLU A 58 8.79 -6.26 14.32
CA GLU A 58 9.14 -5.79 15.66
C GLU A 58 10.37 -4.88 15.65
N GLU A 59 11.37 -5.16 14.79
CA GLU A 59 12.66 -4.45 14.75
C GLU A 59 12.91 -3.68 13.43
N ASP A 60 12.40 -4.19 12.30
CA ASP A 60 12.54 -3.61 10.95
C ASP A 60 11.34 -2.75 10.55
N ARG A 61 10.69 -2.08 11.51
CA ARG A 61 9.74 -1.00 11.23
C ARG A 61 10.48 0.17 10.57
N THR A 62 10.84 -0.04 9.32
CA THR A 62 11.49 0.96 8.49
C THR A 62 10.43 2.02 8.23
N PRO A 63 10.73 3.31 8.50
CA PRO A 63 9.74 4.38 8.41
C PRO A 63 9.01 4.41 7.07
N LEU A 64 9.68 4.01 5.98
CA LEU A 64 9.11 4.00 4.65
C LEU A 64 7.93 3.02 4.50
N PHE A 65 8.04 1.78 5.00
CA PHE A 65 6.98 0.77 4.82
C PHE A 65 5.78 1.01 5.73
N ASP A 66 6.03 1.42 6.98
CA ASP A 66 4.96 1.84 7.88
C ASP A 66 4.28 3.10 7.29
N GLN A 67 5.01 4.15 6.94
CA GLN A 67 4.41 5.39 6.41
C GLN A 67 3.67 5.21 5.07
N LEU A 68 4.09 4.27 4.20
CA LEU A 68 3.42 4.03 2.92
C LEU A 68 2.26 3.03 3.01
N MET A 69 2.36 1.99 3.84
CA MET A 69 1.40 0.87 3.80
C MET A 69 0.55 0.70 5.06
N ILE A 70 1.03 1.14 6.23
CA ILE A 70 0.27 1.06 7.50
C ILE A 70 0.42 2.34 8.32
N ASN A 71 -0.66 3.12 8.35
CA ASN A 71 -0.78 4.24 9.27
C ASN A 71 -1.62 3.81 10.50
N ASP A 72 -0.95 3.61 11.65
CA ASP A 72 -1.58 3.17 12.90
C ASP A 72 -2.66 4.13 13.39
N GLU A 73 -2.50 5.44 13.17
CA GLU A 73 -3.51 6.46 13.52
C GLU A 73 -4.76 6.31 12.64
N PHE A 74 -4.57 6.09 11.33
CA PHE A 74 -5.67 5.82 10.42
C PHE A 74 -6.41 4.55 10.80
N LEU A 75 -5.70 3.45 11.04
CA LEU A 75 -6.34 2.18 11.42
C LEU A 75 -7.10 2.33 12.74
N SER A 76 -6.53 3.03 13.71
CA SER A 76 -7.19 3.33 14.98
C SER A 76 -8.49 4.14 14.80
N SER A 77 -8.56 5.00 13.78
CA SER A 77 -9.74 5.81 13.45
C SER A 77 -10.89 5.02 12.79
N LEU A 78 -10.62 3.80 12.28
CA LEU A 78 -11.64 2.98 11.63
C LEU A 78 -12.57 2.34 12.66
N SER A 79 -13.81 2.07 12.27
CA SER A 79 -14.69 1.16 13.02
C SER A 79 -14.24 -0.29 12.83
N ASP A 80 -14.75 -1.21 13.65
CA ASP A 80 -14.46 -2.65 13.51
C ASP A 80 -14.88 -3.21 12.15
N VAL A 81 -15.97 -2.70 11.57
CA VAL A 81 -16.38 -3.02 10.19
C VAL A 81 -15.33 -2.54 9.18
N GLY A 82 -14.83 -1.31 9.33
CA GLY A 82 -13.78 -0.76 8.46
C GLY A 82 -12.46 -1.54 8.59
N LEU A 83 -12.10 -1.94 9.79
CA LEU A 83 -10.95 -2.80 10.05
C LEU A 83 -11.12 -4.17 9.40
N SER A 84 -12.31 -4.77 9.46
CA SER A 84 -12.57 -6.04 8.79
C SER A 84 -12.44 -5.92 7.26
N VAL A 85 -12.95 -4.84 6.66
CA VAL A 85 -12.77 -4.58 5.22
C VAL A 85 -11.30 -4.43 4.86
N TRP A 86 -10.52 -3.68 5.65
CA TRP A 86 -9.08 -3.53 5.44
C TRP A 86 -8.32 -4.85 5.65
N ALA A 87 -8.61 -5.60 6.70
CA ALA A 87 -7.93 -6.85 7.03
C ALA A 87 -8.09 -7.91 5.93
N ASN A 88 -9.23 -7.90 5.24
CA ASN A 88 -9.52 -8.79 4.11
C ASN A 88 -9.03 -8.26 2.75
N SER A 89 -8.51 -7.03 2.70
CA SER A 89 -7.98 -6.42 1.47
C SER A 89 -6.51 -6.77 1.23
N ASN A 90 -6.07 -6.77 -0.02
CA ASN A 90 -4.71 -7.07 -0.43
C ASN A 90 -3.98 -5.82 -1.01
N PHE A 91 -2.69 -5.96 -1.34
CA PHE A 91 -1.89 -4.85 -1.84
C PHE A 91 -2.35 -4.32 -3.21
N ARG A 92 -2.98 -5.15 -4.05
CA ARG A 92 -3.58 -4.68 -5.31
C ARG A 92 -4.76 -3.76 -5.06
N ASP A 93 -5.57 -4.02 -4.05
CA ASP A 93 -6.71 -3.14 -3.69
C ASP A 93 -6.21 -1.73 -3.32
N PHE A 94 -5.08 -1.64 -2.62
CA PHE A 94 -4.37 -0.39 -2.38
C PHE A 94 -3.91 0.27 -3.69
N LEU A 95 -3.25 -0.49 -4.56
CA LEU A 95 -2.73 0.03 -5.83
C LEU A 95 -3.85 0.56 -6.75
N VAL A 96 -5.01 -0.11 -6.76
CA VAL A 96 -6.22 0.34 -7.47
C VAL A 96 -6.68 1.69 -6.93
N ALA A 97 -6.70 1.87 -5.61
CA ALA A 97 -7.08 3.14 -4.98
C ALA A 97 -6.05 4.25 -5.21
N LEU A 98 -4.75 3.93 -5.32
CA LEU A 98 -3.68 4.90 -5.54
C LEU A 98 -3.59 5.36 -7.01
N ARG A 99 -3.92 4.48 -7.96
CA ARG A 99 -3.74 4.71 -9.40
C ARG A 99 -4.33 6.02 -9.96
N PRO A 100 -5.52 6.50 -9.51
CA PRO A 100 -6.06 7.78 -9.96
C PRO A 100 -5.13 8.97 -9.68
N TYR A 101 -4.39 8.95 -8.56
CA TYR A 101 -3.50 10.04 -8.18
C TYR A 101 -2.25 10.09 -9.05
N GLY A 102 -1.71 8.93 -9.47
CA GLY A 102 -0.60 8.87 -10.44
C GLY A 102 -0.96 9.49 -11.79
N ARG A 103 -2.22 9.45 -12.21
CA ARG A 103 -2.65 10.11 -13.47
C ARG A 103 -2.56 11.64 -13.41
N VAL A 104 -2.53 12.21 -12.21
CA VAL A 104 -2.50 13.67 -11.98
C VAL A 104 -1.06 14.14 -11.73
N ASP A 105 -0.23 13.35 -11.06
CA ASP A 105 1.17 13.67 -10.77
C ASP A 105 2.16 12.67 -11.38
N LYS A 106 3.11 13.16 -12.18
CA LYS A 106 4.08 12.31 -12.90
C LYS A 106 5.04 11.58 -11.97
N GLN A 107 5.46 12.19 -10.86
CA GLN A 107 6.40 11.56 -9.95
C GLN A 107 5.70 10.41 -9.20
N LEU A 108 4.46 10.63 -8.80
CA LEU A 108 3.62 9.58 -8.22
C LEU A 108 3.29 8.48 -9.24
N GLN A 109 3.13 8.81 -10.52
CA GLN A 109 2.98 7.80 -11.57
C GLN A 109 4.17 6.83 -11.60
N TYR A 110 5.41 7.33 -11.47
CA TYR A 110 6.59 6.46 -11.40
C TYR A 110 6.54 5.51 -10.19
N VAL A 111 6.05 5.97 -9.04
CA VAL A 111 5.86 5.12 -7.85
C VAL A 111 4.78 4.07 -8.09
N VAL A 112 3.65 4.45 -8.68
CA VAL A 112 2.54 3.53 -9.02
C VAL A 112 3.02 2.45 -9.99
N ASP A 113 3.74 2.84 -11.04
CA ASP A 113 4.27 1.91 -12.04
C ASP A 113 5.32 0.96 -11.44
N PHE A 114 6.14 1.45 -10.51
CA PHE A 114 7.08 0.63 -9.76
C PHE A 114 6.38 -0.39 -8.84
N PHE A 115 5.32 0.02 -8.13
CA PHE A 115 4.51 -0.92 -7.35
C PHE A 115 3.83 -1.97 -8.21
N ASP A 116 3.37 -1.60 -9.41
CA ASP A 116 2.75 -2.52 -10.35
C ASP A 116 3.77 -3.55 -10.90
N SER A 117 4.98 -3.11 -11.24
CA SER A 117 6.04 -3.99 -11.75
C SER A 117 6.58 -4.96 -10.70
N GLN A 118 6.58 -4.55 -9.42
CA GLN A 118 7.05 -5.35 -8.28
C GLN A 118 5.89 -5.88 -7.40
N VAL A 119 4.66 -5.93 -7.92
CA VAL A 119 3.44 -6.19 -7.14
C VAL A 119 3.47 -7.49 -6.34
N ALA A 120 4.12 -8.53 -6.86
CA ALA A 120 4.25 -9.81 -6.17
C ALA A 120 5.10 -9.70 -4.90
N TRP A 121 6.18 -8.90 -4.95
CA TRP A 121 7.06 -8.66 -3.82
C TRP A 121 6.35 -7.81 -2.76
N PHE A 122 5.72 -6.71 -3.16
CA PHE A 122 4.95 -5.87 -2.23
C PHE A 122 3.77 -6.61 -1.61
N SER A 123 3.05 -7.44 -2.38
CA SER A 123 1.96 -8.26 -1.84
C SER A 123 2.44 -9.21 -0.73
N ARG A 124 3.64 -9.79 -0.91
CA ARG A 124 4.26 -10.63 0.13
C ARG A 124 4.58 -9.80 1.38
N VAL A 125 5.29 -8.70 1.23
CA VAL A 125 5.68 -7.85 2.37
C VAL A 125 4.44 -7.35 3.12
N TYR A 126 3.45 -6.85 2.38
CA TYR A 126 2.19 -6.36 2.93
C TYR A 126 1.45 -7.45 3.75
N GLN A 127 1.47 -8.71 3.34
CA GLN A 127 0.80 -9.78 4.09
C GLN A 127 1.34 -9.91 5.53
N PHE A 128 2.66 -9.74 5.71
CA PHE A 128 3.31 -9.90 7.01
C PHE A 128 3.07 -8.66 7.88
N VAL A 129 3.21 -7.48 7.29
CA VAL A 129 2.94 -6.21 7.95
C VAL A 129 1.48 -6.12 8.39
N ARG A 130 0.53 -6.50 7.51
CA ARG A 130 -0.90 -6.60 7.83
C ARG A 130 -1.19 -7.61 8.94
N ALA A 131 -0.58 -8.80 8.90
CA ALA A 131 -0.79 -9.82 9.93
C ALA A 131 -0.32 -9.33 11.32
N SER A 132 0.81 -8.64 11.37
CA SER A 132 1.33 -8.02 12.60
C SER A 132 0.40 -6.92 13.14
N ALA A 133 -0.07 -6.03 12.26
CA ALA A 133 -1.02 -4.99 12.65
C ALA A 133 -2.38 -5.56 13.12
N ILE A 134 -2.92 -6.59 12.46
CA ILE A 134 -4.14 -7.29 12.91
C ILE A 134 -3.95 -7.89 14.31
N LYS A 135 -2.78 -8.51 14.57
CA LYS A 135 -2.46 -9.04 15.89
C LYS A 135 -2.48 -7.93 16.94
N GLY A 136 -1.80 -6.81 16.69
CA GLY A 136 -1.78 -5.67 17.60
C GLY A 136 -3.17 -5.07 17.87
N LEU A 137 -4.01 -4.94 16.84
CA LEU A 137 -5.38 -4.44 17.00
C LEU A 137 -6.24 -5.41 17.83
N ARG A 138 -6.08 -6.72 17.66
CA ARG A 138 -6.79 -7.72 18.47
C ARG A 138 -6.34 -7.68 19.94
N GLU A 139 -5.06 -7.47 20.20
CA GLU A 139 -4.53 -7.29 21.56
C GLU A 139 -5.10 -6.04 22.25
N GLN A 140 -5.46 -5.00 21.47
CA GLN A 140 -6.16 -3.81 21.95
C GLN A 140 -7.68 -4.01 22.12
N GLY A 141 -8.20 -5.21 21.84
CA GLY A 141 -9.62 -5.57 22.01
C GLY A 141 -10.51 -5.32 20.79
N ARG A 142 -9.94 -4.93 19.64
CA ARG A 142 -10.71 -4.73 18.39
C ARG A 142 -11.26 -6.05 17.85
N GLN A 143 -12.49 -6.03 17.34
CA GLN A 143 -13.13 -7.21 16.74
C GLN A 143 -12.93 -7.20 15.22
N ILE A 144 -12.02 -8.05 14.71
CA ILE A 144 -11.61 -8.13 13.29
C ILE A 144 -11.68 -9.57 12.79
#